data_AF-A0A947HIB6-F1
#
_entry.id   AF-A0A947HIB6-F1
#
_cell.length_a   1.000
_cell.length_b   1.000
_cell.length_c   1.000
_cell.angle_alpha   90.00
_cell.angle_beta   90.00
_cell.angle_gamma   90.00
#
_symmetry.space_group_name_H-M   'P 1'
#
loop_
_entity.id
_entity.type
_entity.pdbx_description
1 polymer ?
#
loop_
_entity_poly.entity_id
_entity_poly.type
_entity_poly.pdbx_seq_one_letter_code
_entity_poly.pdbx_strand_id
1 'polypeptide(L)'
;MGTLERASLAAGVLLATASASAAPPARLAEAKQALEADFARRVRDGWIPSESPPNGTSWSLRVTPPLPSVWPPDGSGAVVVYGFAAGMNFNLRDGEYVAAPWGRVAIPGSVDGALTVAALGDRFEPLGPHGVRPLAGDELEIARSGGQAAEAVLNRAAGRDTTPDELISRYYCQWLRDSGAGEPVKQHHSAFVTWLGCKAGR
;
A
#
# COMPACT_ATOMS: atom_id res chain seq x y z
N MET A 1 -6.74 -25.08 -72.75
CA MET A 1 -5.51 -24.29 -72.61
C MET A 1 -5.93 -22.83 -72.52
N GLY A 2 -5.77 -22.07 -71.45
CA GLY A 2 -5.23 -22.30 -70.11
C GLY A 2 -5.68 -21.13 -69.23
N THR A 3 -6.02 -21.46 -67.99
CA THR A 3 -6.03 -20.66 -66.76
C THR A 3 -5.24 -19.34 -66.77
N LEU A 4 -5.76 -18.33 -66.07
CA LEU A 4 -5.09 -17.74 -64.89
C LEU A 4 -5.98 -16.74 -64.15
N GLU A 5 -6.56 -17.22 -63.05
CA GLU A 5 -7.00 -16.45 -61.90
C GLU A 5 -5.86 -15.56 -61.40
N ARG A 6 -6.16 -14.29 -61.11
CA ARG A 6 -5.29 -13.44 -60.28
C ARG A 6 -5.89 -13.35 -58.89
N ALA A 7 -5.32 -14.14 -57.98
CA ALA A 7 -5.57 -14.11 -56.55
C ALA A 7 -5.11 -12.76 -55.96
N SER A 8 -6.02 -12.08 -55.25
CA SER A 8 -5.68 -10.94 -54.39
C SER A 8 -4.95 -11.43 -53.14
N LEU A 9 -3.70 -11.01 -52.98
CA LEU A 9 -2.93 -11.16 -51.75
C LEU A 9 -3.48 -10.20 -50.69
N ALA A 10 -4.18 -10.76 -49.71
CA ALA A 10 -4.54 -10.07 -48.48
C ALA A 10 -3.28 -9.84 -47.63
N ALA A 11 -2.87 -8.58 -47.49
CA ALA A 11 -1.84 -8.17 -46.54
C ALA A 11 -2.44 -8.23 -45.12
N GLY A 12 -2.25 -9.36 -44.45
CA GLY A 12 -2.57 -9.52 -43.03
C GLY A 12 -1.59 -8.74 -42.17
N VAL A 13 -1.98 -7.55 -41.74
CA VAL A 13 -1.30 -6.84 -40.64
C VAL A 13 -1.68 -7.54 -39.34
N LEU A 14 -0.79 -8.39 -38.84
CA LEU A 14 -0.83 -8.92 -37.48
C LEU A 14 -0.55 -7.78 -36.50
N LEU A 15 -1.61 -7.14 -36.01
CA LEU A 15 -1.56 -6.32 -34.81
C LEU A 15 -1.25 -7.24 -33.62
N ALA A 16 0.01 -7.29 -33.21
CA ALA A 16 0.40 -7.84 -31.93
C ALA A 16 -0.15 -6.92 -30.82
N THR A 17 -1.33 -7.22 -30.30
CA THR A 17 -1.83 -6.63 -29.07
C THR A 17 -1.06 -7.23 -27.90
N ALA A 18 0.13 -6.68 -27.63
CA ALA A 18 0.81 -6.90 -26.35
C ALA A 18 0.06 -6.16 -25.24
N SER A 19 -1.12 -6.66 -24.86
CA SER A 19 -1.80 -6.26 -23.63
C SER A 19 -1.16 -6.97 -22.45
N ALA A 20 0.09 -6.63 -22.16
CA ALA A 20 0.78 -7.06 -20.95
C ALA A 20 0.76 -5.89 -19.95
N SER A 21 -0.23 -5.86 -19.06
CA SER A 21 -0.10 -5.26 -17.71
C SER A 21 -1.37 -5.46 -16.88
N ALA A 22 -1.73 -6.69 -16.60
CA ALA A 22 -2.50 -7.03 -15.39
C ALA A 22 -1.53 -7.81 -14.48
N ALA A 23 -1.30 -7.52 -13.20
CA ALA A 23 -2.11 -6.74 -12.26
C ALA A 23 -1.26 -6.29 -11.03
N PRO A 24 -1.10 -4.97 -10.79
CA PRO A 24 -0.70 -4.47 -9.47
C PRO A 24 -1.57 -4.97 -8.29
N PRO A 25 -2.90 -5.19 -8.47
CA PRO A 25 -3.76 -5.75 -7.41
C PRO A 25 -3.34 -7.13 -6.89
N ALA A 26 -2.90 -8.04 -7.75
CA ALA A 26 -2.55 -9.41 -7.34
C ALA A 26 -1.30 -9.44 -6.44
N ARG A 27 -0.31 -8.61 -6.78
CA ARG A 27 0.96 -8.49 -6.05
C ARG A 27 0.77 -7.84 -4.68
N LEU A 28 -0.15 -6.88 -4.58
CA LEU A 28 -0.55 -6.30 -3.29
C LEU A 28 -1.24 -7.34 -2.39
N ALA A 29 -2.07 -8.21 -2.96
CA ALA A 29 -2.70 -9.30 -2.21
C ALA A 29 -1.65 -10.32 -1.70
N GLU A 30 -0.68 -10.69 -2.54
CA GLU A 30 0.43 -11.58 -2.16
C GLU A 30 1.29 -10.95 -1.05
N ALA A 31 1.62 -9.66 -1.16
CA ALA A 31 2.35 -8.92 -0.13
C ALA A 31 1.58 -8.87 1.20
N LYS A 32 0.26 -8.64 1.16
CA LYS A 32 -0.60 -8.70 2.34
C LYS A 32 -0.58 -10.10 2.97
N GLN A 33 -0.72 -11.15 2.17
CA GLN A 33 -0.68 -12.53 2.66
C GLN A 33 0.66 -12.87 3.34
N ALA A 34 1.78 -12.38 2.78
CA ALA A 34 3.09 -12.55 3.39
C ALA A 34 3.17 -11.85 4.77
N LEU A 35 2.63 -10.64 4.90
CA LEU A 35 2.53 -9.94 6.18
C LEU A 35 1.58 -10.64 7.17
N GLU A 36 0.47 -11.22 6.72
CA GLU A 36 -0.43 -12.00 7.58
C GLU A 36 0.25 -13.24 8.15
N ALA A 37 0.99 -13.97 7.31
CA ALA A 37 1.75 -15.14 7.75
C ALA A 37 2.83 -14.76 8.77
N ASP A 38 3.56 -13.68 8.53
CA ASP A 38 4.60 -13.17 9.44
C ASP A 38 3.99 -12.66 10.76
N PHE A 39 2.89 -11.92 10.70
CA PHE A 39 2.13 -11.46 11.85
C PHE A 39 1.68 -12.64 12.72
N ALA A 40 1.01 -13.63 12.13
CA ALA A 40 0.54 -14.81 12.85
C ALA A 40 1.68 -15.59 13.51
N ARG A 41 2.84 -15.68 12.85
CA ARG A 41 4.05 -16.28 13.45
C ARG A 41 4.50 -15.49 14.68
N ARG A 42 4.67 -14.17 14.55
CA ARG A 42 5.08 -13.28 15.65
C ARG A 42 4.12 -13.32 16.85
N VAL A 43 2.82 -13.38 16.60
CA VAL A 43 1.82 -13.53 17.67
C VAL A 43 2.03 -14.84 18.42
N ARG A 44 2.22 -15.96 17.70
CA ARG A 44 2.50 -17.27 18.33
C ARG A 44 3.80 -17.28 19.11
N ASP A 45 4.82 -16.60 18.61
CA ASP A 45 6.16 -16.54 19.22
C ASP A 45 6.23 -15.53 20.40
N GLY A 46 5.14 -14.84 20.73
CA GLY A 46 5.08 -13.89 21.84
C GLY A 46 5.79 -12.56 21.58
N TRP A 47 5.93 -12.16 20.31
CA TRP A 47 6.59 -10.90 19.91
C TRP A 47 5.70 -9.66 20.06
N ILE A 48 4.46 -9.85 20.51
CA ILE A 48 3.61 -8.77 21.01
C ILE A 48 4.10 -8.42 22.43
N PRO A 49 4.48 -7.17 22.72
CA PRO A 49 4.94 -6.78 24.05
C PRO A 49 3.95 -7.23 25.12
N SER A 50 4.45 -8.01 26.09
CA SER A 50 3.71 -8.27 27.32
C SER A 50 3.55 -7.03 28.19
N GLU A 51 4.34 -5.97 27.94
CA GLU A 51 4.35 -4.74 28.73
C GLU A 51 3.31 -3.69 28.28
N SER A 52 2.70 -3.84 27.10
CA SER A 52 1.52 -3.06 26.68
C SER A 52 0.99 -3.60 25.37
N PRO A 53 -0.31 -3.90 25.30
CA PRO A 53 -1.42 -3.11 25.84
C PRO A 53 -2.05 -3.78 27.09
N PRO A 54 -3.09 -3.20 27.73
CA PRO A 54 -3.72 -3.82 28.89
C PRO A 54 -4.19 -5.25 28.56
N ASN A 55 -4.22 -6.13 29.56
CA ASN A 55 -4.81 -7.47 29.45
C ASN A 55 -6.13 -7.41 28.67
N GLY A 56 -6.27 -8.26 27.66
CA GLY A 56 -7.48 -8.37 26.83
C GLY A 56 -7.54 -7.47 25.59
N THR A 57 -6.41 -6.98 25.08
CA THR A 57 -6.37 -6.42 23.72
C THR A 57 -6.33 -7.50 22.65
N SER A 58 -7.22 -7.41 21.67
CA SER A 58 -7.20 -8.24 20.47
C SER A 58 -6.45 -7.49 19.36
N TRP A 59 -5.27 -8.02 18.99
CA TRP A 59 -4.43 -7.45 17.94
C TRP A 59 -4.80 -7.99 16.56
N SER A 60 -4.77 -7.10 15.58
CA SER A 60 -5.03 -7.40 14.17
C SER A 60 -3.98 -6.75 13.28
N LEU A 61 -3.71 -7.38 12.14
CA LEU A 61 -2.87 -6.79 11.10
C LEU A 61 -3.60 -5.63 10.42
N ARG A 62 -2.89 -4.52 10.20
CA ARG A 62 -3.21 -3.50 9.21
C ARG A 62 -2.05 -3.36 8.23
N VAL A 63 -2.35 -2.91 7.02
CA VAL A 63 -1.35 -2.69 5.96
C VAL A 63 -1.49 -1.28 5.41
N THR A 64 -0.37 -0.65 5.10
CA THR A 64 -0.36 0.67 4.45
C THR A 64 -0.87 0.57 3.01
N PRO A 65 -1.36 1.67 2.41
CA PRO A 65 -1.42 1.74 0.95
C PRO A 65 0.00 1.57 0.34
N PRO A 66 0.11 1.21 -0.96
CA PRO A 66 1.40 1.06 -1.60
C PRO A 66 2.14 2.41 -1.66
N LEU A 67 3.34 2.46 -1.11
CA LEU A 67 4.17 3.65 -1.10
C LEU A 67 5.28 3.49 -2.15
N PRO A 68 5.61 4.53 -2.93
CA PRO A 68 6.70 4.42 -3.89
C PRO A 68 8.03 4.17 -3.17
N SER A 69 8.81 3.23 -3.66
CA SER A 69 10.14 2.91 -3.09
C SER A 69 11.14 4.04 -3.31
N VAL A 70 10.96 4.79 -4.40
CA VAL A 70 11.80 5.92 -4.81
C VAL A 70 10.89 7.07 -5.23
N TRP A 71 11.25 8.30 -4.85
CA TRP A 71 10.56 9.50 -5.29
C TRP A 71 11.55 10.65 -5.57
N PRO A 72 11.47 11.37 -6.70
CA PRO A 72 10.54 11.19 -7.83
C PRO A 72 10.62 9.80 -8.48
N PRO A 73 9.56 9.34 -9.20
CA PRO A 73 9.58 8.04 -9.87
C PRO A 73 10.74 7.92 -10.87
N ASP A 74 11.41 6.77 -10.84
CA ASP A 74 12.49 6.40 -11.77
C ASP A 74 12.01 5.45 -12.89
N GLY A 75 10.70 5.16 -12.93
CA GLY A 75 10.08 4.23 -13.88
C GLY A 75 10.17 2.76 -13.46
N SER A 76 10.82 2.42 -12.34
CA SER A 76 10.94 1.04 -11.85
C SER A 76 9.60 0.41 -11.48
N GLY A 77 8.59 1.22 -11.14
CA GLY A 77 7.31 0.74 -10.63
C GLY A 77 7.39 0.09 -9.24
N ALA A 78 8.54 0.18 -8.57
CA ALA A 78 8.74 -0.47 -7.29
C ALA A 78 8.00 0.25 -6.17
N VAL A 79 7.23 -0.49 -5.37
CA VAL A 79 6.51 0.02 -4.21
C VAL A 79 6.78 -0.81 -2.96
N VAL A 80 6.49 -0.24 -1.79
CA VAL A 80 6.58 -0.89 -0.49
C VAL A 80 5.23 -0.82 0.19
N VAL A 81 4.85 -1.90 0.86
CA VAL A 81 3.74 -1.92 1.83
C VAL A 81 4.29 -2.32 3.19
N TYR A 82 3.80 -1.67 4.24
CA TYR A 82 4.19 -1.97 5.62
C TYR A 82 3.07 -2.68 6.36
N GLY A 83 3.42 -3.66 7.17
CA GLY A 83 2.54 -4.27 8.16
C GLY A 83 2.72 -3.58 9.51
N PHE A 84 1.60 -3.19 10.11
CA PHE A 84 1.54 -2.66 11.47
C PHE A 84 0.39 -3.33 12.23
N ALA A 85 0.39 -3.22 13.56
CA ALA A 85 -0.63 -3.85 14.40
C ALA A 85 -1.61 -2.79 14.93
N ALA A 86 -2.89 -3.12 14.92
CA ALA A 86 -3.94 -2.35 15.58
C ALA A 86 -4.69 -3.25 16.58
N GLY A 87 -4.89 -2.75 17.79
CA GLY A 87 -5.38 -3.50 18.93
C GLY A 87 -6.66 -2.92 19.51
N MET A 88 -7.74 -3.69 19.51
CA MET A 88 -8.99 -3.31 20.19
C MET A 88 -8.95 -3.73 21.66
N ASN A 89 -9.27 -2.83 22.57
CA ASN A 89 -9.35 -3.10 24.01
C ASN A 89 -10.69 -2.62 24.57
N PHE A 90 -11.34 -3.44 25.39
CA PHE A 90 -12.66 -3.14 25.97
C PHE A 90 -12.67 -1.90 26.90
N ASN A 91 -11.51 -1.47 27.40
CA ASN A 91 -11.36 -0.26 28.20
C ASN A 91 -11.15 1.01 27.38
N LEU A 92 -11.01 0.90 26.05
CA LEU A 92 -10.79 2.03 25.15
C LEU A 92 -12.07 2.27 24.34
N ARG A 93 -12.81 3.34 24.65
CA ARG A 93 -14.12 3.62 24.03
C ARG A 93 -14.02 4.19 22.62
N ASP A 94 -13.12 5.14 22.41
CA ASP A 94 -13.01 5.92 21.17
C ASP A 94 -11.59 5.86 20.60
N GLY A 95 -10.99 4.67 20.61
CA GLY A 95 -9.64 4.48 20.08
C GLY A 95 -9.26 3.03 19.83
N GLU A 96 -8.10 2.85 19.24
CA GLU A 96 -7.39 1.59 19.14
C GLU A 96 -5.95 1.77 19.60
N TYR A 97 -5.33 0.72 20.14
CA TYR A 97 -3.88 0.71 20.31
C TYR A 97 -3.22 0.53 18.95
N VAL A 98 -2.19 1.30 18.67
CA VAL A 98 -1.42 1.16 17.42
C VAL A 98 0.02 0.80 17.75
N ALA A 99 0.61 -0.09 16.96
CA ALA A 99 2.04 -0.37 16.99
C ALA A 99 2.72 0.21 15.73
N ALA A 100 4.01 0.50 15.84
CA ALA A 100 4.82 0.91 14.71
C ALA A 100 4.87 -0.21 13.65
N PRO A 101 5.16 0.13 12.38
CA PRO A 101 5.47 -0.85 11.35
C PRO A 101 6.55 -1.83 11.81
N TRP A 102 6.23 -3.12 11.81
CA TRP A 102 7.15 -4.18 12.24
C TRP A 102 7.75 -4.95 11.05
N GLY A 103 7.11 -4.84 9.89
CA GLY A 103 7.52 -5.53 8.67
C GLY A 103 7.18 -4.71 7.44
N ARG A 104 7.96 -4.92 6.39
CA ARG A 104 7.70 -4.35 5.06
C ARG A 104 7.83 -5.41 3.99
N VAL A 105 7.09 -5.25 2.90
CA VAL A 105 7.22 -6.04 1.69
C VAL A 105 7.56 -5.10 0.55
N ALA A 106 8.74 -5.29 -0.05
CA ALA A 106 9.11 -4.63 -1.29
C ALA A 106 8.49 -5.40 -2.46
N ILE A 107 7.72 -4.69 -3.28
CA ILE A 107 7.06 -5.19 -4.48
C ILE A 107 7.82 -4.59 -5.68
N PRO A 108 8.58 -5.40 -6.43
CA PRO A 108 9.24 -4.92 -7.64
C PRO A 108 8.18 -4.57 -8.69
N GLY A 109 8.45 -3.56 -9.53
CA GLY A 109 7.52 -3.21 -10.61
C GLY A 109 7.55 -4.15 -11.82
N SER A 110 8.50 -5.11 -11.86
CA SER A 110 8.49 -6.21 -12.80
C SER A 110 7.60 -7.37 -12.32
N VAL A 111 6.90 -8.01 -13.25
CA VAL A 111 6.00 -9.14 -12.95
C VAL A 111 6.78 -10.34 -12.38
N ASP A 112 7.99 -10.57 -12.89
CA ASP A 112 8.83 -11.72 -12.50
C ASP A 112 9.72 -11.45 -11.28
N GLY A 113 9.72 -10.23 -10.75
CA GLY A 113 10.54 -9.91 -9.58
C GLY A 113 10.04 -10.62 -8.33
N ALA A 114 10.93 -11.07 -7.45
CA ALA A 114 10.53 -11.68 -6.19
C ALA A 114 10.05 -10.62 -5.17
N LEU A 115 8.98 -10.92 -4.42
CA LEU A 115 8.64 -10.13 -3.24
C LEU A 115 9.72 -10.30 -2.18
N THR A 116 10.14 -9.20 -1.55
CA THR A 116 11.10 -9.25 -0.45
C THR A 116 10.44 -8.81 0.83
N VAL A 117 10.30 -9.73 1.78
CA VAL A 117 9.78 -9.45 3.13
C VAL A 117 10.95 -9.12 4.04
N ALA A 118 10.88 -8.00 4.75
CA ALA A 118 11.89 -7.59 5.72
C ALA A 118 11.24 -7.23 7.05
N ALA A 119 11.84 -7.71 8.14
CA ALA A 119 11.54 -7.24 9.48
C ALA A 119 12.13 -5.83 9.68
N LEU A 120 11.37 -4.95 10.33
CA LEU A 120 11.82 -3.61 10.75
C LEU A 120 12.23 -3.58 12.22
N GLY A 121 11.75 -4.56 12.99
CA GLY A 121 12.11 -4.76 14.39
C GLY A 121 11.88 -6.22 14.81
N ASP A 122 12.41 -6.55 15.98
CA ASP A 122 12.27 -7.84 16.65
C ASP A 122 11.00 -7.92 17.51
N ARG A 123 10.31 -6.80 17.77
CA ARG A 123 9.07 -6.75 18.54
C ARG A 123 8.11 -5.71 17.97
N PHE A 124 6.83 -5.78 18.33
CA PHE A 124 5.92 -4.68 18.05
C PHE A 124 6.23 -3.51 18.99
N GLU A 125 6.56 -2.36 18.44
CA GLU A 125 6.77 -1.16 19.24
C GLU A 125 5.43 -0.44 19.44
N PRO A 126 4.90 -0.34 20.66
CA PRO A 126 3.61 0.34 20.88
C PRO A 126 3.75 1.84 20.68
N LEU A 127 2.90 2.42 19.83
CA LEU A 127 2.75 3.88 19.67
C LEU A 127 1.75 4.47 20.67
N GLY A 128 1.04 3.61 21.40
CA GLY A 128 0.01 3.99 22.37
C GLY A 128 -1.41 3.99 21.79
N PRO A 129 -2.39 4.53 22.54
CA PRO A 129 -3.75 4.66 22.06
C PRO A 129 -3.84 5.75 20.99
N HIS A 130 -4.48 5.42 19.87
CA HIS A 130 -4.83 6.34 18.80
C HIS A 130 -6.35 6.56 18.80
N GLY A 131 -6.77 7.82 18.88
CA GLY A 131 -8.19 8.17 18.86
C GLY A 131 -8.81 7.86 17.51
N VAL A 132 -9.99 7.25 17.51
CA VAL A 132 -10.80 7.08 16.31
C VAL A 132 -11.98 8.02 16.36
N ARG A 133 -12.31 8.63 15.23
CA ARG A 133 -13.49 9.49 15.11
C ARG A 133 -14.27 9.15 13.85
N PRO A 134 -15.57 9.46 13.80
CA PRO A 134 -16.30 9.47 12.56
C PRO A 134 -15.61 10.37 11.52
N LEU A 135 -15.60 9.90 10.27
CA LEU A 135 -15.20 10.70 9.13
C LEU A 135 -16.25 11.82 8.93
N ALA A 136 -15.78 13.04 8.64
CA ALA A 136 -16.60 14.23 8.48
C ALA A 136 -16.39 14.87 7.09
N GLY A 137 -17.40 15.60 6.60
CA GLY A 137 -17.30 16.27 5.30
C GLY A 137 -17.05 15.29 4.15
N ASP A 138 -16.00 15.55 3.37
CA ASP A 138 -15.54 14.76 2.22
C ASP A 138 -14.62 13.59 2.60
N GLU A 139 -14.28 13.42 3.88
CA GLU A 139 -13.31 12.40 4.33
C GLU A 139 -13.77 10.97 4.02
N LEU A 140 -15.09 10.73 4.02
CA LEU A 140 -15.64 9.42 3.65
C LEU A 140 -15.45 9.12 2.16
N GLU A 141 -15.60 10.12 1.30
CA GLU A 141 -15.40 9.99 -0.14
C GLU A 141 -13.92 9.74 -0.45
N ILE A 142 -13.03 10.50 0.22
CA ILE A 142 -11.59 10.30 0.15
C ILE A 142 -11.20 8.89 0.61
N ALA A 143 -11.75 8.40 1.73
CA ALA A 143 -11.46 7.05 2.21
C ALA A 143 -11.88 5.96 1.21
N ARG A 144 -13.01 6.16 0.52
CA ARG A 144 -13.51 5.24 -0.52
C ARG A 144 -12.67 5.27 -1.79
N SER A 145 -11.96 6.37 -2.07
CA SER A 145 -11.09 6.48 -3.25
C SER A 145 -9.74 5.77 -3.09
N GLY A 146 -9.50 5.08 -1.98
CA GLY A 146 -8.20 4.46 -1.68
C GLY A 146 -7.71 3.47 -2.73
N GLY A 147 -8.60 2.69 -3.35
CA GLY A 147 -8.23 1.79 -4.45
C GLY A 147 -7.70 2.55 -5.67
N GLN A 148 -8.39 3.63 -6.06
CA GLN A 148 -8.00 4.49 -7.19
C GLN A 148 -6.69 5.24 -6.90
N ALA A 149 -6.53 5.75 -5.68
CA ALA A 149 -5.30 6.43 -5.27
C ALA A 149 -4.10 5.47 -5.21
N ALA A 150 -4.31 4.22 -4.74
CA ALA A 150 -3.27 3.19 -4.76
C ALA A 150 -2.86 2.82 -6.19
N GLU A 151 -3.82 2.63 -7.09
CA GLU A 151 -3.57 2.36 -8.50
C GLU A 151 -2.80 3.52 -9.17
N ALA A 152 -3.20 4.76 -8.89
CA ALA A 152 -2.52 5.95 -9.41
C ALA A 152 -1.05 6.03 -8.95
N VAL A 153 -0.76 5.70 -7.70
CA VAL A 153 0.64 5.62 -7.22
C VAL A 153 1.42 4.52 -7.93
N LEU A 154 0.83 3.35 -8.14
CA LEU A 154 1.48 2.24 -8.86
C LEU A 154 1.81 2.65 -10.31
N ASN A 155 0.85 3.24 -11.02
CA ASN A 155 1.04 3.69 -12.39
C ASN A 155 2.09 4.81 -12.46
N ARG A 156 2.08 5.75 -11.51
CA ARG A 156 3.06 6.84 -11.45
C ARG A 156 4.46 6.36 -11.12
N ALA A 157 4.61 5.44 -10.17
CA ALA A 157 5.89 4.80 -9.84
C ALA A 157 6.49 4.11 -11.08
N ALA A 158 5.64 3.59 -11.97
CA ALA A 158 6.05 2.94 -13.21
C ALA A 158 6.20 3.92 -14.40
N GLY A 159 6.07 5.23 -14.20
CA GLY A 159 6.18 6.24 -15.25
C GLY A 159 5.03 6.22 -16.28
N ARG A 160 3.88 5.63 -15.92
CA ARG A 160 2.76 5.41 -16.84
C ARG A 160 1.61 6.41 -16.71
N ASP A 161 1.59 7.24 -15.66
CA ASP A 161 0.36 7.95 -15.26
C ASP A 161 0.37 9.47 -15.42
N THR A 162 -0.82 9.99 -15.74
CA THR A 162 -1.21 11.40 -15.76
C THR A 162 -2.32 11.72 -14.74
N THR A 163 -2.71 10.76 -13.89
CA THR A 163 -3.74 10.96 -12.83
C THR A 163 -3.49 12.27 -12.06
N PRO A 164 -4.54 13.06 -11.79
CA PRO A 164 -4.41 14.29 -11.03
C PRO A 164 -3.75 14.06 -9.67
N ASP A 165 -2.67 14.82 -9.42
CA ASP A 165 -1.91 14.79 -8.16
C ASP A 165 -2.82 15.00 -6.92
N GLU A 166 -3.96 15.69 -7.10
CA GLU A 166 -4.94 15.94 -6.04
C GLU A 166 -5.53 14.65 -5.43
N LEU A 167 -5.87 13.65 -6.24
CA LEU A 167 -6.46 12.39 -5.75
C LEU A 167 -5.48 11.66 -4.83
N ILE A 168 -4.22 11.55 -5.28
CA ILE A 168 -3.14 10.91 -4.52
C ILE A 168 -2.88 11.71 -3.24
N SER A 169 -2.67 13.03 -3.36
CA SER A 169 -2.41 13.92 -2.22
C SER A 169 -3.51 13.79 -1.16
N ARG A 170 -4.78 13.96 -1.51
CA ARG A 170 -5.89 13.94 -0.55
C ARG A 170 -5.99 12.61 0.19
N TYR A 171 -5.94 11.49 -0.54
CA TYR A 171 -6.04 10.17 0.08
C TYR A 171 -4.85 9.87 1.00
N TYR A 172 -3.61 10.02 0.51
CA TYR A 172 -2.44 9.67 1.32
C TYR A 172 -2.25 10.62 2.51
N CYS A 173 -2.56 11.92 2.37
CA CYS A 173 -2.51 12.83 3.49
C CYS A 173 -3.55 12.50 4.57
N GLN A 174 -4.77 12.10 4.19
CA GLN A 174 -5.76 11.61 5.14
C GLN A 174 -5.29 10.32 5.83
N TRP A 175 -4.78 9.35 5.06
CA TRP A 175 -4.27 8.09 5.62
C TRP A 175 -3.09 8.31 6.59
N LEU A 176 -2.14 9.19 6.25
CA LEU A 176 -1.00 9.53 7.10
C LEU A 176 -1.43 10.21 8.41
N ARG A 177 -2.56 10.88 8.42
CA ARG A 177 -3.12 11.54 9.61
C ARG A 177 -3.89 10.57 10.50
N ASP A 178 -4.72 9.72 9.90
CA ASP A 178 -5.75 8.96 10.61
C ASP A 178 -5.38 7.50 10.93
N SER A 179 -4.24 7.00 10.40
CA SER A 179 -3.85 5.59 10.56
C SER A 179 -3.15 5.24 11.88
N GLY A 180 -2.74 6.24 12.67
CA GLY A 180 -1.84 6.07 13.83
C GLY A 180 -0.41 5.62 13.49
N ALA A 181 -0.20 4.95 12.35
CA ALA A 181 1.11 4.51 11.86
C ALA A 181 1.75 5.48 10.83
N GLY A 182 1.11 6.60 10.55
CA GLY A 182 1.58 7.54 9.52
C GLY A 182 2.95 8.14 9.84
N GLU A 183 3.21 8.51 11.09
CA GLU A 183 4.48 9.16 11.47
C GLU A 183 5.73 8.32 11.18
N PRO A 184 5.85 7.05 11.63
CA PRO A 184 7.00 6.21 11.27
C PRO A 184 7.10 5.98 9.76
N VAL A 185 5.97 5.92 9.04
CA VAL A 185 5.98 5.79 7.57
C VAL A 185 6.56 7.04 6.88
N LYS A 186 6.28 8.24 7.40
CA LYS A 186 6.85 9.48 6.82
C LYS A 186 8.37 9.49 6.85
N GLN A 187 8.98 8.92 7.90
CA GLN A 187 10.44 8.87 8.04
C GLN A 187 11.09 8.06 6.91
N HIS A 188 10.41 7.02 6.41
CA HIS A 188 10.90 6.18 5.32
C HIS A 188 10.56 6.72 3.92
N HIS A 189 9.58 7.62 3.80
CA HIS A 189 9.07 8.12 2.51
C HIS A 189 9.05 9.65 2.45
N SER A 190 10.04 10.32 3.04
CA SER A 190 10.06 11.78 3.19
C SER A 190 9.93 12.55 1.87
N ALA A 191 10.56 12.08 0.79
CA ALA A 191 10.48 12.71 -0.52
C ALA A 191 9.05 12.63 -1.10
N PHE A 192 8.39 11.48 -1.00
CA PHE A 192 7.00 11.31 -1.42
C PHE A 192 6.06 12.16 -0.55
N VAL A 193 6.23 12.14 0.76
CA VAL A 193 5.40 12.92 1.70
C VAL A 193 5.56 14.42 1.48
N THR A 194 6.78 14.89 1.19
CA THR A 194 7.04 16.29 0.84
C THR A 194 6.30 16.67 -0.43
N TRP A 195 6.33 15.80 -1.46
CA TRP A 195 5.61 16.01 -2.71
C TRP A 195 4.08 16.02 -2.52
N LEU A 196 3.53 15.17 -1.64
CA LEU A 196 2.10 15.18 -1.34
C LEU A 196 1.62 16.54 -0.83
N GLY A 197 2.51 17.35 -0.24
CA GLY A 197 2.19 18.69 0.23
C GLY A 197 1.13 18.69 1.34
N CYS A 198 1.13 17.64 2.19
CA CYS A 198 0.13 17.49 3.24
C CYS A 198 0.10 18.71 4.15
N LYS A 199 -1.02 19.43 4.14
CA LYS A 199 -1.25 20.54 5.06
C LYS A 199 -1.34 19.98 6.47
N ALA A 200 -0.73 20.67 7.44
CA ALA A 200 -1.00 20.39 8.84
C ALA A 200 -2.53 20.45 9.03
N GLY A 201 -3.13 19.35 9.49
CA GLY A 201 -4.55 19.29 9.77
C GLY A 201 -4.93 20.42 10.73
N ARG A 202 -6.02 21.13 10.43
CA ARG A 202 -6.60 22.15 11.31
C ARG A 202 -7.05 21.54 12.63
#